data_AF-A0A961D0C9-F1
#
_entry.id   AF-A0A961D0C9-F1
#
_cell.length_a   1.000
_cell.length_b   1.000
_cell.length_c   1.000
_cell.angle_alpha   90.00
_cell.angle_beta   90.00
_cell.angle_gamma   90.00
#
_symmetry.space_group_name_H-M   'P 1'
#
loop_
_entity.id
_entity.type
_entity.pdbx_description
1 polymer ?
#
loop_
_entity_poly.entity_id
_entity_poly.type
_entity_poly.pdbx_seq_one_letter_code
_entity_poly.pdbx_strand_id
1 'polypeptide(L)'
;MAMTAHKVARRLAVGFALALFALMAPLPKLEFVEQAVASTVELPPADVATTEEMAEVQQAADEPLGDERVQATEEATEEFSLMAVVFDSPPEEPVMVRVDDGAGNWGEWRELHAEQDEGPDDPTNYGTEPFWVGSSEAYEVNLDAHDSQDASVVLVRTELRRSVAAVEDVAGAASSPIPFQVNPRSAWGARAPKDTNYGSVIKKAVVHHTVSSNSYSQSQVPGMIAGIQAYHQDGRGWDDIGYNFVVDKYGGIWEGRGGGIDRPVIGAHASGFNTNTVGISVLGDYSSATPSSATLEGVSRIAGWKLYTGAVDPSGSSSFTSGGGTKYAAGTVVNLPNVIGHRDVGATTCPGTIHSYLGQIRQRAQDWKNWSLLTYGPFNPSSGPPFGEFNGFSQNGNLVKMWGWVIDPDPWPGYRQVHIVLNNNERAWHLDAKQYRPDIEARFPGYGNRLGYLWVGELAEGTYDFCAVAINVGAGSNQTLGCRTVVVK
;
A
#
# COMPACT_ATOMS: atom_id res chain seq x y z
N MET A 1 46.95 40.74 64.61
CA MET A 1 45.67 41.15 64.00
C MET A 1 44.81 39.91 63.84
N ALA A 2 43.57 39.96 64.33
CA ALA A 2 42.75 38.81 64.67
C ALA A 2 41.55 38.62 63.71
N MET A 3 40.99 37.39 63.77
CA MET A 3 39.58 36.98 63.54
C MET A 3 38.99 36.83 62.12
N THR A 4 38.86 35.56 61.72
CA THR A 4 37.62 34.79 61.38
C THR A 4 36.32 35.49 60.90
N ALA A 5 35.89 35.07 59.70
CA ALA A 5 34.65 34.32 59.34
C ALA A 5 33.24 34.97 59.26
N HIS A 6 32.45 34.39 58.33
CA HIS A 6 30.96 34.31 58.13
C HIS A 6 30.33 35.28 57.11
N LYS A 7 29.17 35.03 56.47
CA LYS A 7 28.44 33.88 55.86
C LYS A 7 27.15 34.50 55.23
N VAL A 8 26.55 33.84 54.21
CA VAL A 8 25.11 33.94 53.78
C VAL A 8 24.67 35.09 52.84
N ALA A 9 24.12 34.76 51.66
CA ALA A 9 22.67 34.89 51.33
C ALA A 9 22.35 34.67 49.83
N ARG A 10 21.34 33.82 49.55
CA ARG A 10 20.64 33.62 48.27
C ARG A 10 19.61 34.73 48.01
N ARG A 11 19.37 35.09 46.72
CA ARG A 11 18.07 35.51 46.13
C ARG A 11 18.15 35.19 44.61
N LEU A 12 17.47 34.19 44.03
CA LEU A 12 16.05 34.08 43.68
C LEU A 12 15.46 35.34 43.03
N ALA A 13 15.33 35.29 41.71
CA ALA A 13 14.36 36.07 40.95
C ALA A 13 13.30 35.10 40.42
N VAL A 14 12.08 35.29 40.91
CA VAL A 14 10.84 34.64 40.53
C VAL A 14 10.20 35.48 39.42
N GLY A 15 9.68 34.83 38.38
CA GLY A 15 8.74 35.40 37.42
C GLY A 15 7.52 34.49 37.25
N PHE A 16 6.43 34.87 37.93
CA PHE A 16 5.02 34.47 37.74
C PHE A 16 4.62 34.51 36.25
N ALA A 17 3.59 33.85 35.69
CA ALA A 17 2.46 33.00 36.10
C ALA A 17 1.87 32.46 34.76
N LEU A 18 1.01 31.44 34.66
CA LEU A 18 -0.34 31.36 35.20
C LEU A 18 -0.84 29.92 34.95
N ALA A 19 -1.48 29.32 35.94
CA ALA A 19 -2.21 28.07 35.77
C ALA A 19 -3.54 28.32 35.06
N LEU A 20 -3.90 27.44 34.12
CA LEU A 20 -5.29 27.15 33.79
C LEU A 20 -5.50 25.64 33.87
N PHE A 21 -6.21 25.18 34.90
CA PHE A 21 -6.74 23.83 34.97
C PHE A 21 -7.99 23.77 34.09
N ALA A 22 -8.02 22.84 33.13
CA ALA A 22 -9.26 22.29 32.59
C ALA A 22 -9.25 20.78 32.83
N LEU A 23 -10.22 20.31 33.61
CA LEU A 23 -10.56 18.89 33.73
C LEU A 23 -11.11 18.38 32.39
N MET A 24 -10.65 17.20 31.97
CA MET A 24 -11.44 16.01 31.57
C MET A 24 -10.55 15.10 30.72
N ALA A 25 -10.35 13.86 31.16
CA ALA A 25 -9.68 12.83 30.36
C ALA A 25 -10.53 12.42 29.16
N PRO A 26 -9.90 11.89 28.09
CA PRO A 26 -10.44 10.72 27.43
C PRO A 26 -9.54 9.51 27.70
N LEU A 27 -10.19 8.36 27.84
CA LEU A 27 -9.56 7.05 27.94
C LEU A 27 -8.52 6.83 26.82
N PRO A 28 -7.50 5.97 27.03
CA PRO A 28 -6.63 5.55 25.93
C PRO A 28 -7.49 5.01 24.78
N LYS A 29 -7.22 5.49 23.56
CA LYS A 29 -7.82 4.93 22.35
C LYS A 29 -7.52 3.44 22.31
N LEU A 30 -8.56 2.61 22.28
CA LEU A 30 -8.45 1.25 21.77
C LEU A 30 -8.12 1.39 20.28
N GLU A 31 -6.93 0.96 19.89
CA GLU A 31 -6.64 0.76 18.47
C GLU A 31 -7.32 -0.53 18.04
N PHE A 32 -8.30 -0.36 17.16
CA PHE A 32 -8.93 -1.45 16.45
C PHE A 32 -8.11 -1.69 15.19
N VAL A 33 -7.58 -2.90 15.02
CA VAL A 33 -7.03 -3.35 13.75
C VAL A 33 -8.22 -3.85 12.94
N GLU A 34 -8.48 -3.19 11.82
CA GLU A 34 -9.53 -3.53 10.88
C GLU A 34 -9.00 -4.68 10.00
N GLN A 35 -9.62 -5.85 10.06
CA GLN A 35 -9.20 -7.00 9.25
C GLN A 35 -10.33 -7.31 8.27
N ALA A 36 -10.06 -7.04 6.99
CA ALA A 36 -11.01 -7.30 5.93
C ALA A 36 -11.13 -8.82 5.67
N VAL A 37 -12.36 -9.34 5.65
CA VAL A 37 -12.67 -10.73 5.28
C VAL A 37 -13.67 -10.71 4.13
N ALA A 38 -13.34 -11.38 3.03
CA ALA A 38 -14.24 -11.55 1.91
C ALA A 38 -15.19 -12.74 2.13
N SER A 39 -16.46 -12.59 1.76
CA SER A 39 -17.45 -13.67 1.64
C SER A 39 -18.00 -13.70 0.22
N THR A 40 -18.12 -14.89 -0.36
CA THR A 40 -18.73 -15.13 -1.68
C THR A 40 -20.18 -15.58 -1.51
N VAL A 41 -21.09 -15.00 -2.29
CA VAL A 41 -22.51 -15.38 -2.33
C VAL A 41 -22.89 -15.71 -3.77
N GLU A 42 -23.46 -16.90 -3.98
CA GLU A 42 -24.08 -17.30 -5.26
C GLU A 42 -25.36 -16.49 -5.50
N LEU A 43 -25.56 -16.01 -6.73
CA LEU A 43 -26.72 -15.19 -7.07
C LEU A 43 -28.03 -15.99 -6.99
N PRO A 44 -29.11 -15.45 -6.39
CA PRO A 44 -30.45 -16.05 -6.48
C PRO A 44 -31.06 -15.89 -7.90
N PRO A 45 -31.99 -16.77 -8.33
CA PRO A 45 -32.67 -16.67 -9.63
C PRO A 45 -33.60 -15.44 -9.70
N ALA A 46 -33.52 -14.65 -10.78
CA ALA A 46 -34.25 -13.37 -10.95
C ALA A 46 -35.69 -13.50 -11.47
N ASP A 47 -36.53 -12.49 -11.14
CA ASP A 47 -37.87 -12.24 -11.70
C ASP A 47 -37.82 -11.09 -12.73
N VAL A 48 -38.59 -11.20 -13.83
CA VAL A 48 -38.59 -10.29 -15.01
C VAL A 48 -39.56 -9.11 -14.84
N ALA A 49 -39.18 -7.87 -15.19
CA ALA A 49 -40.07 -6.69 -15.13
C ALA A 49 -39.92 -5.70 -16.32
N THR A 50 -41.04 -5.10 -16.76
CA THR A 50 -41.21 -4.40 -18.06
C THR A 50 -41.13 -2.85 -18.03
N THR A 51 -40.36 -2.26 -18.98
CA THR A 51 -40.43 -0.95 -19.73
C THR A 51 -40.73 0.38 -18.99
N GLU A 52 -40.05 1.55 -19.14
CA GLU A 52 -39.68 2.35 -20.35
C GLU A 52 -38.68 3.53 -20.01
N GLU A 53 -37.52 3.63 -20.71
CA GLU A 53 -36.54 4.74 -21.06
C GLU A 53 -35.98 5.82 -20.07
N MET A 54 -34.63 6.04 -20.00
CA MET A 54 -33.85 7.16 -20.65
C MET A 54 -32.28 7.17 -20.53
N ALA A 55 -31.56 6.87 -21.64
CA ALA A 55 -30.32 7.47 -22.23
C ALA A 55 -28.85 7.39 -21.63
N GLU A 56 -28.07 6.51 -22.29
CA GLU A 56 -26.62 6.44 -22.64
C GLU A 56 -25.47 6.23 -21.63
N VAL A 57 -25.71 6.30 -20.32
CA VAL A 57 -25.01 5.47 -19.29
C VAL A 57 -26.06 4.69 -18.51
N GLN A 58 -27.21 5.35 -18.38
CA GLN A 58 -28.49 4.76 -18.10
C GLN A 58 -28.92 3.71 -19.15
N GLN A 59 -28.47 3.73 -20.41
CA GLN A 59 -28.96 2.77 -21.43
C GLN A 59 -28.53 1.30 -21.17
N ALA A 60 -27.39 1.07 -20.52
CA ALA A 60 -27.04 -0.27 -20.02
C ALA A 60 -27.78 -0.63 -18.72
N ALA A 61 -28.20 0.37 -17.93
CA ALA A 61 -28.96 0.21 -16.70
C ALA A 61 -30.50 0.14 -16.91
N ASP A 62 -31.01 0.66 -18.05
CA ASP A 62 -32.41 0.81 -18.46
C ASP A 62 -32.75 0.04 -19.75
N GLU A 63 -31.89 -0.88 -20.24
CA GLU A 63 -32.42 -1.91 -21.15
C GLU A 63 -33.64 -2.54 -20.46
N PRO A 64 -34.80 -2.66 -21.14
CA PRO A 64 -35.92 -3.37 -20.53
C PRO A 64 -35.39 -4.74 -20.11
N LEU A 65 -35.72 -5.22 -18.90
CA LEU A 65 -35.47 -6.61 -18.52
C LEU A 65 -36.27 -7.47 -19.51
N GLY A 66 -35.64 -7.77 -20.65
CA GLY A 66 -36.01 -8.79 -21.60
C GLY A 66 -35.34 -10.08 -21.17
N ASP A 67 -35.53 -11.12 -21.98
CA ASP A 67 -35.03 -12.47 -21.73
C ASP A 67 -33.48 -12.59 -21.60
N GLU A 68 -32.73 -11.49 -21.71
CA GLU A 68 -31.26 -11.43 -21.84
C GLU A 68 -30.51 -10.83 -20.63
N ARG A 69 -31.13 -10.06 -19.71
CA ARG A 69 -30.44 -9.54 -18.50
C ARG A 69 -31.16 -9.91 -17.21
N VAL A 70 -30.39 -10.22 -16.16
CA VAL A 70 -30.80 -10.71 -14.85
C VAL A 70 -30.45 -9.68 -13.80
N GLN A 71 -31.44 -9.30 -12.99
CA GLN A 71 -31.23 -8.46 -11.80
C GLN A 71 -31.37 -9.30 -10.54
N ALA A 72 -30.34 -9.27 -9.70
CA ALA A 72 -30.35 -9.88 -8.38
C ALA A 72 -30.30 -8.79 -7.32
N THR A 73 -31.22 -8.85 -6.37
CA THR A 73 -31.30 -7.94 -5.22
C THR A 73 -31.13 -8.76 -3.95
N GLU A 74 -30.25 -8.31 -3.06
CA GLU A 74 -30.15 -8.83 -1.70
C GLU A 74 -30.33 -7.66 -0.73
N GLU A 75 -31.47 -7.64 -0.03
CA GLU A 75 -31.85 -6.55 0.88
C GLU A 75 -31.36 -6.75 2.32
N ALA A 76 -30.78 -7.92 2.65
CA ALA A 76 -30.40 -8.29 4.01
C ALA A 76 -29.09 -9.09 4.07
N THR A 77 -27.97 -8.43 3.76
CA THR A 77 -26.63 -8.97 4.01
C THR A 77 -26.11 -8.58 5.40
N GLU A 78 -25.06 -9.25 5.87
CA GLU A 78 -24.25 -8.67 6.95
C GLU A 78 -23.40 -7.51 6.38
N GLU A 79 -23.19 -6.46 7.18
CA GLU A 79 -22.50 -5.22 6.75
C GLU A 79 -21.20 -5.47 5.98
N PHE A 80 -21.08 -4.85 4.80
CA PHE A 80 -19.91 -4.88 3.94
C PHE A 80 -19.47 -3.48 3.51
N SER A 81 -18.22 -3.38 3.08
CA SER A 81 -17.59 -2.10 2.72
C SER A 81 -17.00 -2.04 1.32
N LEU A 82 -16.87 -3.20 0.69
CA LEU A 82 -16.46 -3.32 -0.70
C LEU A 82 -17.19 -4.47 -1.37
N MET A 83 -17.50 -4.28 -2.64
CA MET A 83 -18.20 -5.24 -3.48
C MET A 83 -17.45 -5.42 -4.80
N ALA A 84 -17.47 -6.63 -5.33
CA ALA A 84 -17.03 -6.96 -6.68
C ALA A 84 -17.81 -8.18 -7.20
N VAL A 85 -17.67 -8.49 -8.49
CA VAL A 85 -18.25 -9.70 -9.09
C VAL A 85 -17.13 -10.52 -9.72
N VAL A 86 -17.09 -11.82 -9.46
CA VAL A 86 -16.15 -12.77 -10.07
C VAL A 86 -16.89 -13.74 -10.98
N PHE A 87 -16.18 -14.27 -11.98
CA PHE A 87 -16.74 -15.13 -13.01
C PHE A 87 -15.82 -16.30 -13.35
N ASP A 88 -16.40 -17.43 -13.73
CA ASP A 88 -15.65 -18.58 -14.27
C ASP A 88 -15.13 -18.32 -15.70
N SER A 89 -15.83 -17.50 -16.47
CA SER A 89 -15.42 -16.99 -17.80
C SER A 89 -15.57 -15.46 -17.88
N PRO A 90 -14.83 -14.76 -18.77
CA PRO A 90 -14.97 -13.32 -18.90
C PRO A 90 -16.42 -12.94 -19.29
N PRO A 91 -17.03 -11.94 -18.63
CA PRO A 91 -18.37 -11.50 -18.99
C PRO A 91 -18.35 -10.82 -20.37
N GLU A 92 -19.42 -11.01 -21.13
CA GLU A 92 -19.58 -10.46 -22.48
C GLU A 92 -20.21 -9.05 -22.45
N GLU A 93 -20.98 -8.75 -21.41
CA GLU A 93 -21.73 -7.49 -21.27
C GLU A 93 -21.36 -6.71 -19.97
N PRO A 94 -21.69 -5.40 -19.89
CA PRO A 94 -21.37 -4.57 -18.73
C PRO A 94 -21.99 -5.09 -17.42
N VAL A 95 -21.19 -5.13 -16.36
CA VAL A 95 -21.63 -5.49 -15.00
C VAL A 95 -22.08 -4.25 -14.27
N MET A 96 -23.38 -4.13 -13.98
CA MET A 96 -23.94 -2.97 -13.29
C MET A 96 -24.21 -3.31 -11.82
N VAL A 97 -23.84 -2.42 -10.91
CA VAL A 97 -24.11 -2.57 -9.48
C VAL A 97 -24.66 -1.27 -8.88
N ARG A 98 -25.44 -1.41 -7.82
CA ARG A 98 -25.74 -0.32 -6.87
C ARG A 98 -25.89 -0.87 -5.48
N VAL A 99 -25.75 -0.01 -4.49
CA VAL A 99 -25.84 -0.36 -3.07
C VAL A 99 -26.74 0.59 -2.32
N ASP A 100 -27.25 0.12 -1.21
CA ASP A 100 -27.92 0.93 -0.21
C ASP A 100 -26.92 1.70 0.65
N ASP A 101 -27.28 2.91 1.09
CA ASP A 101 -26.45 3.75 1.97
C ASP A 101 -26.50 3.37 3.47
N GLY A 102 -27.12 2.24 3.81
CA GLY A 102 -27.37 1.77 5.17
C GLY A 102 -28.61 2.41 5.82
N ALA A 103 -29.30 3.32 5.12
CA ALA A 103 -30.53 3.96 5.58
C ALA A 103 -31.74 3.60 4.70
N GLY A 104 -31.62 2.64 3.79
CA GLY A 104 -32.67 2.27 2.85
C GLY A 104 -32.74 3.17 1.61
N ASN A 105 -31.74 4.04 1.38
CA ASN A 105 -31.61 4.79 0.13
C ASN A 105 -30.60 4.14 -0.83
N TRP A 106 -31.10 3.69 -1.97
CA TRP A 106 -30.29 3.17 -3.06
C TRP A 106 -29.50 4.29 -3.76
N GLY A 107 -28.22 4.02 -4.02
CA GLY A 107 -27.38 4.84 -4.88
C GLY A 107 -27.68 4.67 -6.37
N GLU A 108 -27.00 5.49 -7.18
CA GLU A 108 -27.02 5.39 -8.64
C GLU A 108 -26.35 4.10 -9.13
N TRP A 109 -26.80 3.60 -10.28
CA TRP A 109 -26.14 2.47 -10.96
C TRP A 109 -24.72 2.84 -11.39
N ARG A 110 -23.80 1.90 -11.20
CA ARG A 110 -22.39 2.01 -11.56
C ARG A 110 -21.96 0.77 -12.33
N GLU A 111 -21.30 0.97 -13.46
CA GLU A 111 -20.60 -0.10 -14.16
C GLU A 111 -19.34 -0.48 -13.38
N LEU A 112 -19.13 -1.77 -13.14
CA LEU A 112 -17.85 -2.32 -12.74
C LEU A 112 -17.22 -2.99 -13.95
N HIS A 113 -16.09 -2.47 -14.42
CA HIS A 113 -15.44 -3.04 -15.58
C HIS A 113 -14.87 -4.43 -15.26
N ALA A 114 -15.06 -5.37 -16.18
CA ALA A 114 -14.41 -6.67 -16.11
C ALA A 114 -12.90 -6.54 -16.34
N GLU A 115 -12.10 -6.99 -15.37
CA GLU A 115 -10.65 -6.89 -15.39
C GLU A 115 -10.01 -8.11 -16.08
N GLN A 116 -10.06 -8.12 -17.42
CA GLN A 116 -9.32 -9.09 -18.24
C GLN A 116 -7.83 -8.73 -18.37
N ASP A 117 -7.49 -7.45 -18.13
CA ASP A 117 -6.14 -6.90 -18.26
C ASP A 117 -5.38 -6.72 -16.94
N GLU A 118 -6.04 -7.00 -15.80
CA GLU A 118 -5.40 -7.14 -14.49
C GLU A 118 -5.47 -8.59 -14.04
N GLY A 119 -4.37 -9.09 -13.49
CA GLY A 119 -4.17 -10.52 -13.27
C GLY A 119 -2.69 -10.90 -13.23
N PRO A 120 -2.37 -12.03 -12.58
CA PRO A 120 -1.17 -12.80 -12.91
C PRO A 120 -1.14 -13.08 -14.42
N ASP A 121 0.06 -13.23 -14.99
CA ASP A 121 0.22 -13.48 -16.43
C ASP A 121 -0.36 -14.84 -16.90
N ASP A 122 -0.82 -15.70 -15.98
CA ASP A 122 -1.54 -16.96 -16.22
C ASP A 122 -2.79 -17.04 -15.30
N PRO A 123 -3.89 -16.33 -15.63
CA PRO A 123 -5.03 -16.20 -14.74
C PRO A 123 -5.91 -17.47 -14.75
N THR A 124 -6.44 -17.83 -13.58
CA THR A 124 -7.36 -18.97 -13.41
C THR A 124 -8.80 -18.55 -13.09
N ASN A 125 -9.08 -17.25 -12.98
CA ASN A 125 -10.40 -16.69 -12.70
C ASN A 125 -10.53 -15.23 -13.19
N TYR A 126 -11.77 -14.82 -13.46
CA TYR A 126 -12.11 -13.49 -13.94
C TYR A 126 -12.90 -12.72 -12.88
N GLY A 127 -12.84 -11.40 -12.94
CA GLY A 127 -13.63 -10.57 -12.03
C GLY A 127 -13.60 -9.11 -12.42
N THR A 128 -14.46 -8.34 -11.78
CA THR A 128 -14.53 -6.89 -11.95
C THR A 128 -13.49 -6.17 -11.11
N GLU A 129 -13.38 -4.87 -11.32
CA GLU A 129 -12.72 -3.98 -10.36
C GLU A 129 -13.46 -3.93 -9.01
N PRO A 130 -12.73 -3.70 -7.90
CA PRO A 130 -13.33 -3.59 -6.58
C PRO A 130 -14.00 -2.23 -6.34
N PHE A 131 -15.28 -2.25 -5.96
CA PHE A 131 -16.06 -1.06 -5.63
C PHE A 131 -16.16 -0.83 -4.12
N TRP A 132 -15.46 0.19 -3.62
CA TRP A 132 -15.63 0.64 -2.23
C TRP A 132 -16.96 1.38 -2.05
N VAL A 133 -17.79 0.86 -1.15
CA VAL A 133 -19.16 1.34 -0.90
C VAL A 133 -19.33 2.00 0.47
N GLY A 134 -18.34 1.91 1.35
CA GLY A 134 -18.45 2.46 2.70
C GLY A 134 -19.02 1.45 3.68
N SER A 135 -20.22 1.68 4.21
CA SER A 135 -20.93 0.72 5.07
C SER A 135 -22.28 0.50 4.40
N SER A 136 -22.55 -0.74 4.01
CA SER A 136 -23.79 -1.11 3.31
C SER A 136 -24.24 -2.50 3.75
N GLU A 137 -25.55 -2.71 3.74
CA GLU A 137 -26.20 -3.99 4.09
C GLU A 137 -27.01 -4.57 2.92
N ALA A 138 -27.10 -3.87 1.79
CA ALA A 138 -27.86 -4.30 0.63
C ALA A 138 -27.20 -3.90 -0.69
N TYR A 139 -27.34 -4.77 -1.68
CA TYR A 139 -26.83 -4.54 -3.03
C TYR A 139 -27.82 -5.00 -4.10
N GLU A 140 -27.67 -4.42 -5.28
CA GLU A 140 -28.25 -4.92 -6.52
C GLU A 140 -27.17 -5.07 -7.57
N VAL A 141 -27.29 -6.15 -8.33
CA VAL A 141 -26.43 -6.48 -9.46
C VAL A 141 -27.32 -6.70 -10.66
N ASN A 142 -26.97 -6.10 -11.79
CA ASN A 142 -27.61 -6.31 -13.07
C ASN A 142 -26.53 -6.80 -14.06
N LEU A 143 -26.74 -8.01 -14.58
CA LEU A 143 -25.84 -8.77 -15.44
C LEU A 143 -26.59 -9.29 -16.66
N ASP A 144 -25.86 -9.71 -17.69
CA ASP A 144 -26.40 -10.60 -18.72
C ASP A 144 -26.81 -11.97 -18.13
N ALA A 145 -27.83 -12.60 -18.70
CA ALA A 145 -28.41 -13.85 -18.21
C ALA A 145 -27.49 -15.06 -18.38
N HIS A 146 -26.66 -15.07 -19.43
CA HIS A 146 -25.61 -16.05 -19.58
C HIS A 146 -24.51 -15.80 -18.55
N ASP A 147 -24.03 -14.57 -18.43
CA ASP A 147 -22.98 -14.20 -17.47
C ASP A 147 -23.38 -14.48 -16.01
N SER A 148 -24.68 -14.33 -15.68
CA SER A 148 -25.19 -14.56 -14.32
C SER A 148 -25.07 -16.02 -13.83
N GLN A 149 -24.96 -16.99 -14.75
CA GLN A 149 -24.85 -18.41 -14.39
C GLN A 149 -23.47 -18.76 -13.83
N ASP A 150 -22.47 -17.98 -14.21
CA ASP A 150 -21.06 -18.18 -13.85
C ASP A 150 -20.55 -17.11 -12.88
N ALA A 151 -21.44 -16.22 -12.42
CA ALA A 151 -21.12 -15.06 -11.59
C ALA A 151 -21.27 -15.35 -10.08
N SER A 152 -20.35 -14.80 -9.28
CA SER A 152 -20.45 -14.75 -7.83
C SER A 152 -20.16 -13.35 -7.32
N VAL A 153 -20.98 -12.87 -6.39
CA VAL A 153 -20.76 -11.58 -5.73
C VAL A 153 -19.76 -11.78 -4.59
N VAL A 154 -18.72 -10.97 -4.59
CA VAL A 154 -17.73 -10.92 -3.51
C VAL A 154 -18.01 -9.69 -2.67
N LEU A 155 -18.40 -9.90 -1.42
CA LEU A 155 -18.55 -8.85 -0.42
C LEU A 155 -17.37 -8.90 0.53
N VAL A 156 -16.66 -7.80 0.65
CA VAL A 156 -15.59 -7.66 1.62
C VAL A 156 -16.08 -6.84 2.78
N ARG A 157 -15.95 -7.42 3.97
CA ARG A 157 -16.29 -6.77 5.22
C ARG A 157 -15.03 -6.27 5.85
N THR A 158 -14.97 -4.99 6.14
CA THR A 158 -14.01 -4.47 7.11
C THR A 158 -14.61 -4.65 8.50
N GLU A 159 -14.49 -5.85 9.07
CA GLU A 159 -14.86 -6.01 10.47
C GLU A 159 -13.78 -5.41 11.37
N LEU A 160 -14.21 -4.59 12.34
CA LEU A 160 -13.43 -4.19 13.52
C LEU A 160 -13.25 -5.41 14.46
N ARG A 161 -12.68 -6.53 13.97
CA ARG A 161 -12.38 -7.68 14.81
C ARG A 161 -11.01 -7.54 15.44
N ARG A 162 -11.01 -7.53 16.78
CA ARG A 162 -9.83 -7.56 17.62
C ARG A 162 -9.09 -8.88 17.45
N SER A 163 -8.13 -8.95 16.52
CA SER A 163 -7.15 -10.04 16.46
C SER A 163 -5.83 -9.57 17.08
N VAL A 164 -5.31 -10.35 18.03
CA VAL A 164 -3.92 -10.28 18.51
C VAL A 164 -3.18 -11.42 17.81
N ALA A 165 -3.07 -11.33 16.49
CA ALA A 165 -2.04 -12.07 15.78
C ALA A 165 -0.89 -11.10 15.61
N ALA A 166 0.31 -11.48 16.05
CA ALA A 166 1.52 -10.75 15.73
C ALA A 166 1.55 -10.65 14.20
N VAL A 167 1.33 -9.44 13.69
CA VAL A 167 1.61 -9.12 12.30
C VAL A 167 3.09 -9.41 12.15
N GLU A 168 3.44 -10.47 11.43
CA GLU A 168 4.80 -10.53 10.90
C GLU A 168 4.88 -9.37 9.91
N ASP A 169 5.36 -8.24 10.42
CA ASP A 169 5.88 -7.17 9.60
C ASP A 169 6.85 -7.84 8.63
N VAL A 170 6.46 -7.92 7.37
CA VAL A 170 7.40 -8.16 6.27
C VAL A 170 8.13 -6.84 6.00
N ALA A 171 8.46 -6.08 7.04
CA ALA A 171 9.18 -4.84 6.89
C ALA A 171 10.65 -5.16 6.55
N GLY A 172 11.18 -4.31 5.68
CA GLY A 172 12.57 -4.24 5.25
C GLY A 172 13.00 -5.28 4.22
N ALA A 173 13.63 -4.82 3.14
CA ALA A 173 15.07 -4.57 3.08
C ALA A 173 15.53 -4.26 1.64
N ALA A 174 15.56 -2.99 1.26
CA ALA A 174 16.55 -2.36 0.38
C ALA A 174 16.01 -1.00 0.00
N SER A 175 15.97 -0.06 0.94
CA SER A 175 15.68 1.31 0.53
C SER A 175 16.92 1.85 -0.18
N SER A 176 16.85 1.91 -1.51
CA SER A 176 17.17 3.20 -2.14
C SER A 176 16.52 4.26 -1.27
N PRO A 177 17.26 5.21 -0.67
CA PRO A 177 16.71 6.13 0.31
C PRO A 177 15.45 6.77 -0.29
N ILE A 178 14.30 6.43 0.28
CA ILE A 178 13.02 6.93 -0.23
C ILE A 178 12.99 8.41 0.18
N PRO A 179 12.94 9.34 -0.77
CA PRO A 179 13.10 10.75 -0.44
C PRO A 179 11.84 11.40 0.16
N PHE A 180 10.81 10.58 0.39
CA PHE A 180 9.51 10.98 0.89
C PHE A 180 8.91 9.83 1.71
N GLN A 181 7.91 10.16 2.52
CA GLN A 181 7.17 9.17 3.29
C GLN A 181 6.36 8.26 2.37
N VAL A 182 6.53 6.96 2.56
CA VAL A 182 5.62 5.91 2.07
C VAL A 182 5.05 5.23 3.29
N ASN A 183 3.72 5.13 3.36
CA ASN A 183 3.04 4.39 4.41
C ASN A 183 3.28 2.89 4.18
N PRO A 184 3.94 2.19 5.11
CA PRO A 184 4.27 0.78 4.94
C PRO A 184 3.02 -0.09 5.01
N ARG A 185 3.16 -1.36 4.65
CA ARG A 185 2.11 -2.37 4.77
C ARG A 185 1.46 -2.46 6.15
N SER A 186 2.24 -2.31 7.23
CA SER A 186 1.69 -2.29 8.59
C SER A 186 0.81 -1.07 8.89
N ALA A 187 0.98 0.05 8.18
CA ALA A 187 0.16 1.24 8.38
C ALA A 187 -1.29 1.07 7.90
N TRP A 188 -1.58 0.04 7.10
CA TRP A 188 -2.93 -0.29 6.66
C TRP A 188 -3.39 -1.71 7.03
N GLY A 189 -2.63 -2.40 7.90
CA GLY A 189 -3.02 -3.73 8.38
C GLY A 189 -2.90 -4.82 7.33
N ALA A 190 -1.95 -4.71 6.40
CA ALA A 190 -1.78 -5.68 5.32
C ALA A 190 -1.61 -7.11 5.83
N ARG A 191 -2.32 -8.06 5.21
CA ARG A 191 -2.06 -9.48 5.38
C ARG A 191 -0.72 -9.86 4.72
N ALA A 192 -0.12 -10.98 5.12
CA ALA A 192 1.05 -11.51 4.42
C ALA A 192 0.69 -11.86 2.96
N PRO A 193 1.60 -11.63 1.99
CA PRO A 193 1.44 -12.19 0.65
C PRO A 193 1.48 -13.73 0.72
N LYS A 194 0.71 -14.41 -0.14
CA LYS A 194 0.74 -15.88 -0.26
C LYS A 194 2.05 -16.35 -0.90
N ASP A 195 2.55 -15.60 -1.88
CA ASP A 195 3.86 -15.78 -2.51
C ASP A 195 4.40 -14.43 -3.04
N THR A 196 5.69 -14.37 -3.35
CA THR A 196 6.35 -13.20 -3.94
C THR A 196 7.35 -13.59 -5.02
N ASN A 197 7.18 -13.02 -6.22
CA ASN A 197 8.10 -13.17 -7.33
C ASN A 197 8.75 -11.83 -7.69
N TYR A 198 9.96 -11.86 -8.24
CA TYR A 198 10.74 -10.66 -8.51
C TYR A 198 11.25 -10.62 -9.95
N GLY A 199 11.13 -9.46 -10.58
CA GLY A 199 11.83 -9.12 -11.80
C GLY A 199 13.32 -8.89 -11.55
N SER A 200 14.05 -8.55 -12.60
CA SER A 200 15.47 -8.20 -12.50
C SER A 200 15.69 -6.71 -12.27
N VAL A 201 14.84 -5.84 -12.84
CA VAL A 201 14.98 -4.38 -12.74
C VAL A 201 13.68 -3.69 -13.15
N ILE A 202 13.34 -2.55 -12.54
CA ILE A 202 12.22 -1.73 -13.00
C ILE A 202 12.57 -1.04 -14.32
N LYS A 203 11.74 -1.23 -15.34
CA LYS A 203 11.90 -0.67 -16.68
C LYS A 203 10.85 0.40 -17.02
N LYS A 204 9.65 0.29 -16.45
CA LYS A 204 8.53 1.23 -16.68
C LYS A 204 7.64 1.35 -15.44
N ALA A 205 6.90 2.46 -15.36
CA ALA A 205 5.81 2.66 -14.41
C ALA A 205 4.47 2.65 -15.15
N VAL A 206 3.50 1.90 -14.62
CA VAL A 206 2.14 1.80 -15.15
C VAL A 206 1.18 2.44 -14.14
N VAL A 207 0.47 3.47 -14.57
CA VAL A 207 -0.48 4.23 -13.74
C VAL A 207 -1.89 3.68 -13.94
N HIS A 208 -2.55 3.46 -12.82
CA HIS A 208 -3.87 2.87 -12.69
C HIS A 208 -4.81 3.76 -11.87
N HIS A 209 -6.09 3.41 -11.86
CA HIS A 209 -7.05 3.82 -10.83
C HIS A 209 -7.84 2.61 -10.34
N THR A 210 -8.52 2.70 -9.19
CA THR A 210 -9.29 1.57 -8.63
C THR A 210 -10.79 1.64 -8.90
N VAL A 211 -11.27 2.70 -9.58
CA VAL A 211 -12.69 2.98 -9.89
C VAL A 211 -13.63 2.99 -8.68
N SER A 212 -13.05 3.08 -7.49
CA SER A 212 -13.76 3.24 -6.23
C SER A 212 -14.35 4.65 -6.12
N SER A 213 -15.33 4.87 -5.23
CA SER A 213 -15.87 6.22 -4.98
C SER A 213 -14.76 7.24 -4.67
N ASN A 214 -14.95 8.51 -5.06
CA ASN A 214 -14.07 9.61 -4.67
C ASN A 214 -14.52 10.34 -3.39
N SER A 215 -15.61 9.92 -2.74
CA SER A 215 -16.15 10.61 -1.55
C SER A 215 -15.47 10.22 -0.23
N TYR A 216 -14.58 9.23 -0.23
CA TYR A 216 -13.92 8.73 0.99
C TYR A 216 -13.13 9.81 1.75
N SER A 217 -13.03 9.64 3.06
CA SER A 217 -12.19 10.43 3.95
C SER A 217 -10.77 9.86 4.05
N GLN A 218 -9.80 10.67 4.49
CA GLN A 218 -8.41 10.22 4.63
C GLN A 218 -8.27 9.03 5.61
N SER A 219 -9.12 8.97 6.65
CA SER A 219 -9.14 7.86 7.61
C SER A 219 -9.66 6.55 7.04
N GLN A 220 -10.38 6.57 5.91
CA GLN A 220 -10.88 5.35 5.25
C GLN A 220 -9.85 4.71 4.32
N VAL A 221 -8.77 5.43 3.97
CA VAL A 221 -7.75 4.93 3.03
C VAL A 221 -7.16 3.57 3.43
N PRO A 222 -6.75 3.34 4.70
CA PRO A 222 -6.30 2.02 5.14
C PRO A 222 -7.29 0.89 4.87
N GLY A 223 -8.56 1.08 5.25
CA GLY A 223 -9.63 0.10 5.05
C GLY A 223 -9.91 -0.18 3.59
N MET A 224 -9.86 0.85 2.72
CA MET A 224 -9.99 0.68 1.26
C MET A 224 -8.88 -0.22 0.69
N ILE A 225 -7.62 0.03 1.06
CA ILE A 225 -6.47 -0.76 0.59
C ILE A 225 -6.57 -2.21 1.09
N ALA A 226 -6.92 -2.39 2.37
CA ALA A 226 -7.15 -3.70 2.97
C ALA A 226 -8.29 -4.46 2.27
N GLY A 227 -9.37 -3.76 1.92
CA GLY A 227 -10.49 -4.33 1.19
C GLY A 227 -10.09 -4.82 -0.21
N ILE A 228 -9.32 -4.02 -0.94
CA ILE A 228 -8.78 -4.40 -2.25
C ILE A 228 -7.84 -5.61 -2.13
N GLN A 229 -6.99 -5.65 -1.09
CA GLN A 229 -6.14 -6.83 -0.84
C GLN A 229 -6.99 -8.09 -0.59
N ALA A 230 -8.02 -7.99 0.24
CA ALA A 230 -8.92 -9.10 0.53
C ALA A 230 -9.63 -9.60 -0.73
N TYR A 231 -10.16 -8.68 -1.55
CA TYR A 231 -10.75 -9.04 -2.84
C TYR A 231 -9.75 -9.76 -3.76
N HIS A 232 -8.56 -9.19 -3.95
CA HIS A 232 -7.54 -9.79 -4.83
C HIS A 232 -7.09 -11.17 -4.34
N GLN A 233 -6.88 -11.35 -3.03
CA GLN A 233 -6.41 -12.63 -2.50
C GLN A 233 -7.54 -13.67 -2.38
N ASP A 234 -8.71 -13.28 -1.90
CA ASP A 234 -9.77 -14.24 -1.54
C ASP A 234 -10.78 -14.40 -2.67
N GLY A 235 -11.17 -13.31 -3.33
CA GLY A 235 -12.07 -13.33 -4.49
C GLY A 235 -11.35 -13.73 -5.77
N ARG A 236 -10.24 -13.06 -6.10
CA ARG A 236 -9.43 -13.35 -7.30
C ARG A 236 -8.32 -14.38 -7.08
N GLY A 237 -8.11 -14.88 -5.87
CA GLY A 237 -7.13 -15.94 -5.62
C GLY A 237 -5.66 -15.51 -5.72
N TRP A 238 -5.35 -14.25 -6.02
CA TRP A 238 -3.99 -13.75 -6.23
C TRP A 238 -3.12 -13.87 -4.98
N ASP A 239 -1.81 -13.72 -5.18
CA ASP A 239 -0.86 -13.81 -4.06
C ASP A 239 -0.97 -12.63 -3.09
N ASP A 240 -1.35 -11.45 -3.57
CA ASP A 240 -1.43 -10.21 -2.82
C ASP A 240 -2.20 -9.17 -3.65
N ILE A 241 -2.39 -7.95 -3.11
CA ILE A 241 -2.86 -6.81 -3.90
C ILE A 241 -2.07 -6.68 -5.21
N GLY A 242 -2.75 -6.47 -6.35
CA GLY A 242 -2.13 -6.48 -7.68
C GLY A 242 -1.14 -5.34 -7.92
N TYR A 243 -1.38 -4.18 -7.30
CA TYR A 243 -0.57 -2.97 -7.47
C TYR A 243 0.63 -2.96 -6.53
N ASN A 244 1.79 -2.49 -7.02
CA ASN A 244 2.98 -2.31 -6.18
C ASN A 244 2.82 -1.16 -5.19
N PHE A 245 2.19 -0.06 -5.62
CA PHE A 245 1.91 1.10 -4.80
C PHE A 245 0.50 1.61 -5.04
N VAL A 246 -0.06 2.19 -3.98
CA VAL A 246 -1.35 2.88 -4.02
C VAL A 246 -1.15 4.35 -3.66
N VAL A 247 -1.79 5.26 -4.38
CA VAL A 247 -1.79 6.69 -4.10
C VAL A 247 -3.22 7.15 -3.82
N ASP A 248 -3.46 7.79 -2.69
CA ASP A 248 -4.77 8.37 -2.39
C ASP A 248 -4.93 9.79 -2.95
N LYS A 249 -6.17 10.29 -3.00
CA LYS A 249 -6.49 11.63 -3.52
C LYS A 249 -5.87 12.79 -2.74
N TYR A 250 -5.37 12.54 -1.52
CA TYR A 250 -4.66 13.48 -0.67
C TYR A 250 -3.14 13.48 -0.94
N GLY A 251 -2.67 12.61 -1.83
CA GLY A 251 -1.26 12.45 -2.18
C GLY A 251 -0.48 11.53 -1.24
N GLY A 252 -1.15 10.81 -0.35
CA GLY A 252 -0.52 9.76 0.46
C GLY A 252 -0.10 8.60 -0.43
N ILE A 253 1.12 8.09 -0.21
CA ILE A 253 1.70 6.97 -0.97
C ILE A 253 1.76 5.78 -0.02
N TRP A 254 1.24 4.64 -0.45
CA TRP A 254 1.10 3.43 0.35
C TRP A 254 1.79 2.27 -0.35
N GLU A 255 2.57 1.49 0.38
CA GLU A 255 3.08 0.22 -0.12
C GLU A 255 1.91 -0.72 -0.34
N GLY A 256 1.68 -1.10 -1.60
CA GLY A 256 0.76 -2.15 -1.99
C GLY A 256 1.47 -3.49 -1.85
N ARG A 257 1.72 -4.19 -2.95
CA ARG A 257 2.29 -5.53 -2.98
C ARG A 257 3.59 -5.67 -2.18
N GLY A 258 3.68 -6.73 -1.37
CA GLY A 258 4.80 -6.99 -0.47
C GLY A 258 6.16 -6.99 -1.17
N GLY A 259 7.10 -6.17 -0.69
CA GLY A 259 8.42 -6.00 -1.30
C GLY A 259 8.44 -4.96 -2.42
N GLY A 260 7.35 -4.21 -2.63
CA GLY A 260 7.24 -3.12 -3.60
C GLY A 260 8.23 -1.98 -3.34
N ILE A 261 8.52 -1.72 -2.06
CA ILE A 261 9.57 -0.78 -1.66
C ILE A 261 10.94 -1.32 -2.07
N ASP A 262 11.27 -2.52 -1.63
CA ASP A 262 12.65 -3.01 -1.60
C ASP A 262 13.15 -3.58 -2.91
N ARG A 263 12.27 -4.22 -3.67
CA ARG A 263 12.64 -5.07 -4.82
C ARG A 263 11.73 -4.79 -6.01
N PRO A 264 12.12 -5.20 -7.23
CA PRO A 264 11.22 -5.18 -8.38
C PRO A 264 10.20 -6.33 -8.27
N VAL A 265 9.36 -6.33 -7.24
CA VAL A 265 8.32 -7.36 -7.05
C VAL A 265 7.34 -7.32 -8.22
N ILE A 266 7.00 -8.49 -8.74
CA ILE A 266 6.08 -8.65 -9.86
C ILE A 266 4.65 -8.50 -9.34
N GLY A 267 3.94 -7.52 -9.91
CA GLY A 267 2.52 -7.26 -9.65
C GLY A 267 1.58 -8.20 -10.39
N ALA A 268 0.28 -7.89 -10.29
CA ALA A 268 -0.80 -8.49 -11.06
C ALA A 268 -1.72 -7.40 -11.61
N HIS A 269 -1.13 -6.30 -12.09
CA HIS A 269 -1.83 -5.07 -12.45
C HIS A 269 -1.90 -4.81 -13.95
N ALA A 270 -1.09 -5.48 -14.78
CA ALA A 270 -1.12 -5.31 -16.23
C ALA A 270 -0.62 -6.58 -16.90
N SER A 271 -1.54 -7.46 -17.28
CA SER A 271 -1.24 -8.75 -17.89
C SER A 271 -0.28 -8.60 -19.07
N GLY A 272 0.80 -9.37 -19.06
CA GLY A 272 1.87 -9.29 -20.06
C GLY A 272 2.86 -8.14 -19.86
N PHE A 273 2.64 -7.28 -18.87
CA PHE A 273 3.53 -6.18 -18.50
C PHE A 273 3.87 -6.16 -17.00
N ASN A 274 3.39 -7.11 -16.20
CA ASN A 274 3.66 -7.21 -14.77
C ASN A 274 5.16 -7.29 -14.44
N THR A 275 5.89 -8.12 -15.17
CA THR A 275 7.32 -8.34 -14.92
C THR A 275 8.15 -7.09 -15.28
N ASN A 276 9.04 -6.65 -14.39
CA ASN A 276 9.92 -5.48 -14.58
C ASN A 276 9.18 -4.15 -14.76
N THR A 277 7.92 -4.03 -14.34
CA THR A 277 7.24 -2.73 -14.22
C THR A 277 6.80 -2.50 -12.78
N VAL A 278 6.43 -1.25 -12.49
CA VAL A 278 5.79 -0.89 -11.22
C VAL A 278 4.39 -0.37 -11.49
N GLY A 279 3.38 -1.03 -10.92
CA GLY A 279 2.00 -0.59 -10.93
C GLY A 279 1.71 0.39 -9.80
N ILE A 280 1.23 1.58 -10.17
CA ILE A 280 0.86 2.65 -9.24
C ILE A 280 -0.63 2.92 -9.44
N SER A 281 -1.47 2.47 -8.51
CA SER A 281 -2.93 2.70 -8.60
C SER A 281 -3.37 3.88 -7.76
N VAL A 282 -4.19 4.75 -8.34
CA VAL A 282 -4.79 5.87 -7.63
C VAL A 282 -6.16 5.45 -7.07
N LEU A 283 -6.35 5.56 -5.76
CA LEU A 283 -7.64 5.28 -5.14
C LEU A 283 -8.69 6.28 -5.63
N GLY A 284 -9.70 5.76 -6.30
CA GLY A 284 -10.83 6.54 -6.78
C GLY A 284 -11.20 6.30 -8.23
N ASP A 285 -12.28 6.93 -8.64
CA ASP A 285 -12.83 6.86 -9.98
C ASP A 285 -12.45 8.10 -10.77
N TYR A 286 -11.63 7.88 -11.79
CA TYR A 286 -11.14 8.93 -12.68
C TYR A 286 -11.68 8.75 -14.09
N SER A 287 -12.79 8.02 -14.29
CA SER A 287 -13.49 7.96 -15.58
C SER A 287 -13.78 9.36 -16.14
N SER A 288 -14.23 10.26 -15.26
CA SER A 288 -14.54 11.66 -15.58
C SER A 288 -13.96 12.67 -14.58
N ALA A 289 -13.63 12.24 -13.36
CA ALA A 289 -13.11 13.14 -12.33
C ALA A 289 -11.70 13.65 -12.67
N THR A 290 -11.38 14.88 -12.29
CA THR A 290 -10.03 15.46 -12.47
C THR A 290 -9.12 15.12 -11.28
N PRO A 291 -7.90 14.59 -11.48
CA PRO A 291 -6.96 14.33 -10.39
C PRO A 291 -6.49 15.62 -9.71
N SER A 292 -6.37 15.57 -8.38
CA SER A 292 -5.84 16.69 -7.59
C SER A 292 -4.34 16.85 -7.84
N SER A 293 -3.80 18.06 -7.62
CA SER A 293 -2.35 18.28 -7.70
C SER A 293 -1.57 17.41 -6.71
N ALA A 294 -2.14 17.13 -5.54
CA ALA A 294 -1.57 16.22 -4.56
C ALA A 294 -1.49 14.77 -5.08
N THR A 295 -2.55 14.31 -5.77
CA THR A 295 -2.58 13.00 -6.44
C THR A 295 -1.47 12.89 -7.48
N LEU A 296 -1.40 13.87 -8.39
CA LEU A 296 -0.40 13.90 -9.48
C LEU A 296 1.02 13.94 -8.91
N GLU A 297 1.26 14.71 -7.85
CA GLU A 297 2.55 14.76 -7.16
C GLU A 297 2.90 13.43 -6.50
N GLY A 298 1.95 12.76 -5.84
CA GLY A 298 2.13 11.43 -5.23
C GLY A 298 2.55 10.38 -6.26
N VAL A 299 1.83 10.30 -7.38
CA VAL A 299 2.17 9.41 -8.50
C VAL A 299 3.55 9.73 -9.08
N SER A 300 3.84 11.02 -9.28
CA SER A 300 5.12 11.47 -9.85
C SER A 300 6.31 11.14 -8.94
N ARG A 301 6.15 11.29 -7.62
CA ARG A 301 7.16 10.94 -6.61
C ARG A 301 7.55 9.48 -6.70
N ILE A 302 6.56 8.59 -6.61
CA ILE A 302 6.81 7.15 -6.59
C ILE A 302 7.32 6.64 -7.94
N ALA A 303 6.79 7.14 -9.06
CA ALA A 303 7.30 6.82 -10.40
C ALA A 303 8.75 7.28 -10.58
N GLY A 304 9.08 8.51 -10.18
CA GLY A 304 10.44 9.07 -10.29
C GLY A 304 11.45 8.27 -9.47
N TRP A 305 11.10 7.91 -8.23
CA TRP A 305 11.96 7.11 -7.36
C TRP A 305 12.15 5.68 -7.89
N LYS A 306 11.09 4.96 -8.29
CA LYS A 306 11.25 3.60 -8.83
C LYS A 306 12.01 3.56 -10.14
N LEU A 307 11.82 4.55 -11.03
CA LEU A 307 12.59 4.64 -12.27
C LEU A 307 14.05 5.08 -12.02
N TYR A 308 14.31 5.85 -10.96
CA TYR A 308 15.67 6.06 -10.45
C TYR A 308 16.34 4.73 -10.06
N THR A 309 15.65 3.86 -9.31
CA THR A 309 16.18 2.52 -8.96
C THR A 309 16.38 1.60 -10.17
N GLY A 310 15.67 1.87 -11.27
CA GLY A 310 15.85 1.16 -12.54
C GLY A 310 16.88 1.78 -13.48
N ALA A 311 17.49 2.91 -13.11
CA ALA A 311 18.27 3.77 -14.01
C ALA A 311 17.54 4.19 -15.30
N VAL A 312 16.21 4.23 -15.27
CA VAL A 312 15.35 4.58 -16.42
C VAL A 312 15.05 6.08 -16.41
N ASP A 313 15.00 6.74 -17.57
CA ASP A 313 14.55 8.13 -17.74
C ASP A 313 13.00 8.20 -17.77
N PRO A 314 12.32 8.78 -16.75
CA PRO A 314 10.87 8.93 -16.75
C PRO A 314 10.28 9.67 -17.95
N SER A 315 10.99 10.67 -18.47
CA SER A 315 10.55 11.46 -19.63
C SER A 315 10.81 10.78 -20.98
N GLY A 316 11.66 9.76 -20.98
CA GLY A 316 12.04 8.98 -22.16
C GLY A 316 11.02 7.93 -22.58
N SER A 317 11.40 7.20 -23.64
CA SER A 317 10.71 6.01 -24.15
C SER A 317 11.72 4.88 -24.30
N SER A 318 11.24 3.65 -24.22
CA SER A 318 12.07 2.46 -24.42
C SER A 318 11.23 1.29 -24.94
N SER A 319 11.88 0.39 -25.67
CA SER A 319 11.28 -0.86 -26.11
C SER A 319 10.99 -1.78 -24.93
N PHE A 320 9.85 -2.47 -24.99
CA PHE A 320 9.42 -3.44 -24.01
C PHE A 320 8.77 -4.62 -24.73
N THR A 321 9.07 -5.84 -24.30
CA THR A 321 8.48 -7.05 -24.85
C THR A 321 7.29 -7.46 -24.00
N SER A 322 6.11 -7.54 -24.62
CA SER A 322 4.92 -8.03 -23.94
C SER A 322 5.03 -9.54 -23.65
N GLY A 323 4.61 -9.94 -22.45
CA GLY A 323 4.37 -11.33 -22.06
C GLY A 323 3.07 -11.91 -22.62
N GLY A 324 2.22 -11.09 -23.25
CA GLY A 324 0.90 -11.48 -23.75
C GLY A 324 -0.23 -10.89 -22.91
N GLY A 325 -1.18 -10.26 -23.58
CA GLY A 325 -2.39 -9.68 -22.99
C GLY A 325 -3.40 -9.34 -24.08
N THR A 326 -4.49 -8.67 -23.73
CA THR A 326 -5.59 -8.37 -24.69
C THR A 326 -5.15 -7.49 -25.86
N LYS A 327 -4.20 -6.57 -25.64
CA LYS A 327 -3.76 -5.59 -26.64
C LYS A 327 -2.54 -6.02 -27.45
N TYR A 328 -1.62 -6.75 -26.84
CA TYR A 328 -0.37 -7.19 -27.47
C TYR A 328 -0.14 -8.66 -27.22
N ALA A 329 0.08 -9.42 -28.29
CA ALA A 329 0.45 -10.83 -28.20
C ALA A 329 1.82 -11.02 -27.55
N ALA A 330 2.04 -12.18 -26.91
CA ALA A 330 3.31 -12.53 -26.30
C ALA A 330 4.47 -12.43 -27.31
N GLY A 331 5.59 -11.84 -26.88
CA GLY A 331 6.76 -11.59 -27.72
C GLY A 331 6.69 -10.30 -28.56
N THR A 332 5.55 -9.59 -28.58
CA THR A 332 5.44 -8.31 -29.28
C THR A 332 6.34 -7.26 -28.62
N VAL A 333 7.23 -6.65 -29.41
CA VAL A 333 8.09 -5.56 -28.94
C VAL A 333 7.42 -4.23 -29.25
N VAL A 334 7.12 -3.45 -28.21
CA VAL A 334 6.48 -2.14 -28.32
C VAL A 334 7.43 -1.05 -27.82
N ASN A 335 7.48 0.09 -28.52
CA ASN A 335 8.20 1.26 -28.03
C ASN A 335 7.22 2.21 -27.35
N LEU A 336 7.33 2.33 -26.02
CA LEU A 336 6.41 3.10 -25.20
C LEU A 336 7.19 4.10 -24.34
N PRO A 337 6.55 5.21 -23.90
CA PRO A 337 7.06 6.02 -22.81
C PRO A 337 7.40 5.19 -21.56
N ASN A 338 8.21 5.73 -20.67
CA ASN A 338 8.63 5.00 -19.45
C ASN A 338 7.68 5.17 -18.26
N VAL A 339 6.77 6.14 -18.32
CA VAL A 339 5.57 6.21 -17.48
C VAL A 339 4.37 6.15 -18.41
N ILE A 340 3.50 5.17 -18.24
CA ILE A 340 2.35 4.89 -19.12
C ILE A 340 1.09 4.72 -18.29
N GLY A 341 -0.08 4.82 -18.92
CA GLY A 341 -1.32 4.37 -18.31
C GLY A 341 -1.63 2.93 -18.70
N HIS A 342 -2.46 2.25 -17.94
CA HIS A 342 -2.86 0.87 -18.24
C HIS A 342 -3.41 0.68 -19.65
N ARG A 343 -4.27 1.59 -20.13
CA ARG A 343 -4.80 1.59 -21.50
C ARG A 343 -3.75 1.62 -22.61
N ASP A 344 -2.50 2.01 -22.31
CA ASP A 344 -1.42 1.96 -23.30
C ASP A 344 -1.04 0.51 -23.63
N VAL A 345 -1.28 -0.43 -22.71
CA VAL A 345 -0.86 -1.83 -22.74
C VAL A 345 -1.98 -2.88 -22.61
N GLY A 346 -3.17 -2.49 -22.14
CA GLY A 346 -4.38 -3.33 -22.09
C GLY A 346 -5.56 -2.69 -22.83
N ALA A 347 -6.58 -3.49 -23.13
CA ALA A 347 -7.88 -3.09 -23.67
C ALA A 347 -8.81 -2.59 -22.56
N THR A 348 -8.42 -1.49 -21.92
CA THR A 348 -9.08 -0.91 -20.75
C THR A 348 -9.18 0.61 -20.87
N THR A 349 -10.12 1.21 -20.14
CA THR A 349 -10.21 2.67 -19.98
C THR A 349 -9.32 3.19 -18.84
N CYS A 350 -8.78 2.33 -17.98
CA CYS A 350 -7.86 2.70 -16.91
C CYS A 350 -6.61 3.44 -17.47
N PRO A 351 -6.12 4.55 -16.86
CA PRO A 351 -6.50 5.16 -15.59
C PRO A 351 -7.50 6.33 -15.75
N GLY A 352 -8.40 6.28 -16.73
CA GLY A 352 -9.34 7.36 -17.00
C GLY A 352 -8.66 8.68 -17.40
N THR A 353 -9.16 9.80 -16.88
CA THR A 353 -8.66 11.16 -17.14
C THR A 353 -7.21 11.38 -16.72
N ILE A 354 -6.67 10.60 -15.77
CA ILE A 354 -5.26 10.66 -15.36
C ILE A 354 -4.33 10.44 -16.57
N HIS A 355 -4.80 9.68 -17.57
CA HIS A 355 -4.06 9.43 -18.80
C HIS A 355 -3.63 10.73 -19.51
N SER A 356 -4.51 11.74 -19.54
CA SER A 356 -4.23 13.06 -20.11
C SER A 356 -3.14 13.83 -19.36
N TYR A 357 -2.82 13.44 -18.12
CA TYR A 357 -1.80 14.05 -17.28
C TYR A 357 -0.46 13.30 -17.33
N LEU A 358 -0.35 12.17 -18.04
CA LEU A 358 0.88 11.37 -18.08
C LEU A 358 2.10 12.16 -18.57
N GLY A 359 1.93 13.13 -19.48
CA GLY A 359 3.01 14.04 -19.88
C GLY A 359 3.56 14.86 -18.70
N GLN A 360 2.67 15.42 -17.86
CA GLN A 360 3.05 16.17 -16.67
C GLN A 360 3.71 15.26 -15.62
N ILE A 361 3.14 14.07 -15.41
CA ILE A 361 3.68 13.06 -14.48
C ILE A 361 5.10 12.65 -14.89
N ARG A 362 5.35 12.40 -16.19
CA ARG A 362 6.70 12.08 -16.70
C ARG A 362 7.71 13.17 -16.38
N GLN A 363 7.33 14.42 -16.62
CA GLN A 363 8.20 15.58 -16.39
C GLN A 363 8.50 15.74 -14.90
N ARG A 364 7.48 15.60 -14.05
CA ARG A 364 7.64 15.71 -12.60
C ARG A 364 8.40 14.53 -12.00
N ALA A 365 8.19 13.32 -12.52
CA ALA A 365 8.96 12.14 -12.14
C ALA A 365 10.44 12.29 -12.53
N GLN A 366 10.74 12.94 -13.66
CA GLN A 366 12.11 13.28 -14.05
C GLN A 366 12.78 14.22 -13.04
N ASP A 367 12.06 15.23 -12.53
CA ASP A 367 12.57 16.11 -11.46
C ASP A 367 12.92 15.31 -10.21
N TRP A 368 12.04 14.39 -9.79
CA TRP A 368 12.27 13.52 -8.63
C TRP A 368 13.45 12.57 -8.83
N LYS A 369 13.60 12.00 -10.03
CA LYS A 369 14.78 11.20 -10.38
C LYS A 369 16.06 12.05 -10.33
N ASN A 370 16.06 13.23 -10.92
CA ASN A 370 17.22 14.13 -10.93
C ASN A 370 17.60 14.54 -9.51
N TRP A 371 16.62 14.88 -8.69
CA TRP A 371 16.82 15.16 -7.28
C TRP A 371 17.43 13.95 -6.55
N SER A 372 16.94 12.73 -6.83
CA SER A 372 17.47 11.50 -6.23
C SER A 372 18.92 11.24 -6.65
N LEU A 373 19.25 11.44 -7.93
CA LEU A 373 20.62 11.34 -8.45
C LEU A 373 21.56 12.37 -7.82
N LEU A 374 21.09 13.60 -7.60
CA LEU A 374 21.90 14.65 -6.97
C LEU A 374 22.13 14.37 -5.49
N THR A 375 21.12 13.83 -4.80
CA THR A 375 21.18 13.56 -3.36
C THR A 375 21.97 12.28 -3.06
N TYR A 376 21.80 11.23 -3.86
CA TYR A 376 22.26 9.88 -3.55
C TYR A 376 23.29 9.33 -4.56
N GLY A 377 23.56 10.02 -5.65
CA GLY A 377 24.37 9.52 -6.76
C GLY A 377 23.61 8.55 -7.67
N PRO A 378 24.27 7.93 -8.66
CA PRO A 378 23.67 6.84 -9.45
C PRO A 378 23.27 5.67 -8.54
N PHE A 379 22.07 5.12 -8.76
CA PHE A 379 21.64 3.95 -8.00
C PHE A 379 22.60 2.77 -8.24
N ASN A 380 23.18 2.26 -7.17
CA ASN A 380 23.96 1.03 -7.16
C ASN A 380 23.21 0.00 -6.30
N PRO A 381 22.69 -1.10 -6.86
CA PRO A 381 21.98 -2.11 -6.08
C PRO A 381 22.88 -2.82 -5.04
N SER A 382 24.19 -2.57 -5.06
CA SER A 382 25.19 -3.14 -4.14
C SER A 382 25.91 -2.08 -3.29
N SER A 383 25.38 -0.86 -3.17
CA SER A 383 25.95 0.23 -2.35
C SER A 383 24.89 1.27 -2.02
N GLY A 384 24.85 1.78 -0.78
CA GLY A 384 23.77 2.65 -0.33
C GLY A 384 23.59 2.65 1.19
N PRO A 385 22.64 3.45 1.72
CA PRO A 385 22.38 3.49 3.15
C PRO A 385 21.95 2.12 3.68
N PRO A 386 22.30 1.79 4.94
CA PRO A 386 21.88 0.54 5.55
C PRO A 386 20.37 0.54 5.73
N PHE A 387 19.77 -0.62 5.54
CA PHE A 387 18.34 -0.83 5.68
C PHE A 387 18.10 -2.01 6.61
N GLY A 388 16.93 -2.05 7.22
CA GLY A 388 16.69 -2.92 8.34
C GLY A 388 15.28 -2.75 8.87
N GLU A 389 15.03 -3.45 9.96
CA GLU A 389 13.75 -3.40 10.63
C GLU A 389 13.92 -3.47 12.14
N PHE A 390 13.03 -2.77 12.85
CA PHE A 390 12.77 -3.01 14.26
C PHE A 390 11.68 -4.10 14.39
N ASN A 391 12.07 -5.37 14.53
CA ASN A 391 11.11 -6.48 14.54
C ASN A 391 10.27 -6.56 15.81
N GLY A 392 10.83 -6.16 16.96
CA GLY A 392 10.11 -6.47 18.19
C GLY A 392 10.74 -5.96 19.47
N PHE A 393 9.88 -6.01 20.49
CA PHE A 393 10.13 -5.48 21.82
C PHE A 393 9.39 -6.34 22.84
N SER A 394 10.01 -6.54 23.99
CA SER A 394 9.36 -7.15 25.15
C SER A 394 9.83 -6.46 26.43
N GLN A 395 8.92 -6.32 27.39
CA GLN A 395 9.21 -5.79 28.71
C GLN A 395 8.71 -6.74 29.79
N ASN A 396 9.56 -7.04 30.76
CA ASN A 396 9.20 -7.79 31.97
C ASN A 396 9.73 -7.03 33.18
N GLY A 397 8.85 -6.28 33.85
CA GLY A 397 9.24 -5.33 34.88
C GLY A 397 10.17 -4.25 34.32
N ASN A 398 11.37 -4.15 34.90
CA ASN A 398 12.43 -3.23 34.48
C ASN A 398 13.31 -3.79 33.34
N LEU A 399 13.19 -5.07 33.01
CA LEU A 399 13.98 -5.70 31.96
C LEU A 399 13.32 -5.49 30.60
N VAL A 400 14.03 -4.83 29.70
CA VAL A 400 13.60 -4.53 28.34
C VAL A 400 14.46 -5.29 27.34
N LYS A 401 13.81 -5.85 26.32
CA LYS A 401 14.47 -6.44 25.15
C LYS A 401 13.96 -5.78 23.89
N MET A 402 14.85 -5.57 22.94
CA MET A 402 14.57 -4.98 21.63
C MET A 402 15.37 -5.74 20.59
N TRP A 403 14.76 -6.12 19.48
CA TRP A 403 15.47 -6.84 18.44
C TRP A 403 14.97 -6.45 17.05
N GLY A 404 15.81 -6.75 16.09
CA GLY A 404 15.55 -6.47 14.69
C GLY A 404 16.62 -7.10 13.82
N TRP A 405 16.73 -6.64 12.58
CA TRP A 405 17.82 -6.98 11.69
C TRP A 405 18.25 -5.76 10.86
N VAL A 406 19.47 -5.79 10.34
CA VAL A 406 20.03 -4.74 9.49
C VAL A 406 20.96 -5.33 8.44
N ILE A 407 20.92 -4.77 7.25
CA ILE A 407 21.88 -4.96 6.17
C ILE A 407 22.45 -3.58 5.84
N ASP A 408 23.76 -3.52 5.70
CA ASP A 408 24.39 -2.42 4.96
C ASP A 408 24.84 -2.99 3.61
N PRO A 409 24.32 -2.49 2.48
CA PRO A 409 24.66 -3.02 1.17
C PRO A 409 26.14 -2.77 0.81
N ASP A 410 26.79 -1.80 1.45
CA ASP A 410 28.18 -1.51 1.19
C ASP A 410 29.12 -2.64 1.70
N PRO A 411 30.18 -2.96 0.94
CA PRO A 411 31.13 -3.99 1.32
C PRO A 411 31.93 -3.59 2.57
N TRP A 412 31.68 -4.30 3.67
CA TRP A 412 32.37 -4.10 4.94
C TRP A 412 32.90 -5.44 5.50
N PRO A 413 34.17 -5.50 5.94
CA PRO A 413 34.76 -6.74 6.47
C PRO A 413 34.24 -7.10 7.89
N GLY A 414 33.47 -6.23 8.53
CA GLY A 414 32.91 -6.44 9.86
C GLY A 414 31.40 -6.70 9.88
N TYR A 415 30.85 -6.82 11.08
CA TYR A 415 29.40 -6.91 11.28
C TYR A 415 28.74 -5.55 11.06
N ARG A 416 27.46 -5.59 10.65
CA ARG A 416 26.63 -4.38 10.53
C ARG A 416 26.36 -3.80 11.91
N GLN A 417 26.30 -2.48 12.01
CA GLN A 417 26.19 -1.79 13.29
C GLN A 417 24.80 -1.17 13.49
N VAL A 418 24.27 -1.33 14.70
CA VAL A 418 23.02 -0.69 15.13
C VAL A 418 23.27 0.03 16.44
N HIS A 419 22.85 1.29 16.51
CA HIS A 419 22.82 2.04 17.75
C HIS A 419 21.40 2.06 18.30
N ILE A 420 21.25 1.66 19.56
CA ILE A 420 20.02 1.89 20.31
C ILE A 420 20.18 3.23 21.00
N VAL A 421 19.40 4.22 20.57
CA VAL A 421 19.47 5.60 21.03
C VAL A 421 18.30 5.88 21.96
N LEU A 422 18.54 6.62 23.04
CA LEU A 422 17.55 6.98 24.06
C LEU A 422 17.40 8.52 24.14
N ASN A 423 16.15 8.99 24.23
CA ASN A 423 15.76 10.40 24.46
C ASN A 423 16.62 11.43 23.71
N ASN A 424 16.40 11.62 22.39
CA ASN A 424 17.11 12.63 21.59
C ASN A 424 18.67 12.59 21.68
N ASN A 425 19.26 11.38 21.70
CA ASN A 425 20.71 11.13 21.78
C ASN A 425 21.37 11.36 23.16
N GLU A 426 20.62 11.39 24.26
CA GLU A 426 21.23 11.49 25.60
C GLU A 426 22.04 10.25 25.99
N ARG A 427 21.69 9.09 25.44
CA ARG A 427 22.44 7.83 25.64
C ARG A 427 22.32 6.93 24.40
N ALA A 428 23.40 6.23 24.06
CA ALA A 428 23.40 5.26 22.97
C ALA A 428 24.13 3.97 23.36
N TRP A 429 23.63 2.83 22.89
CA TRP A 429 24.30 1.53 22.97
C TRP A 429 24.68 1.04 21.57
N HIS A 430 25.93 0.60 21.41
CA HIS A 430 26.46 0.12 20.15
C HIS A 430 26.31 -1.40 20.08
N LEU A 431 25.65 -1.89 19.03
CA LEU A 431 25.43 -3.31 18.79
C LEU A 431 26.00 -3.71 17.43
N ASP A 432 26.60 -4.89 17.42
CA ASP A 432 26.89 -5.58 16.17
C ASP A 432 25.73 -6.53 15.86
N ALA A 433 25.21 -6.46 14.64
CA ALA A 433 24.23 -7.40 14.13
C ALA A 433 24.90 -8.76 13.89
N LYS A 434 24.77 -9.67 14.86
CA LYS A 434 25.43 -10.98 14.92
C LYS A 434 24.45 -12.14 15.03
N GLN A 435 23.18 -11.84 15.32
CA GLN A 435 22.15 -12.84 15.53
C GLN A 435 21.81 -13.53 14.21
N TYR A 436 21.63 -14.84 14.29
CA TYR A 436 21.37 -15.69 13.15
C TYR A 436 19.94 -15.48 12.64
N ARG A 437 19.81 -15.10 11.36
CA ARG A 437 18.58 -14.76 10.65
C ARG A 437 18.61 -15.36 9.23
N PRO A 438 18.47 -16.70 9.10
CA PRO A 438 18.46 -17.37 7.80
C PRO A 438 17.23 -17.02 6.96
N ASP A 439 16.14 -16.62 7.61
CA ASP A 439 14.95 -16.05 7.00
C ASP A 439 15.28 -14.75 6.24
N ILE A 440 16.14 -13.91 6.81
CA ILE A 440 16.60 -12.67 6.16
C ILE A 440 17.62 -12.99 5.06
N GLU A 441 18.49 -13.99 5.22
CA GLU A 441 19.39 -14.44 4.14
C GLU A 441 18.60 -15.00 2.94
N ALA A 442 17.52 -15.76 3.20
CA ALA A 442 16.66 -16.27 2.13
C ALA A 442 15.98 -15.12 1.37
N ARG A 443 15.57 -14.06 2.07
CA ARG A 443 14.97 -12.86 1.47
C ARG A 443 16.01 -11.96 0.77
N PHE A 444 17.25 -11.91 1.28
CA PHE A 444 18.35 -11.07 0.79
C PHE A 444 19.65 -11.88 0.60
N PRO A 445 19.70 -12.74 -0.43
CA PRO A 445 20.84 -13.62 -0.65
C PRO A 445 22.12 -12.80 -0.93
N GLY A 446 23.24 -13.27 -0.39
CA GLY A 446 24.57 -12.67 -0.59
C GLY A 446 25.05 -11.75 0.54
N TYR A 447 24.18 -11.35 1.47
CA TYR A 447 24.56 -10.55 2.65
C TYR A 447 24.91 -11.40 3.89
N GLY A 448 24.78 -12.73 3.79
CA GLY A 448 24.98 -13.68 4.88
C GLY A 448 23.78 -13.76 5.82
N ASN A 449 23.91 -14.56 6.87
CA ASN A 449 22.82 -14.87 7.82
C ASN A 449 23.03 -14.33 9.24
N ARG A 450 24.05 -13.51 9.46
CA ARG A 450 24.28 -12.84 10.76
C ARG A 450 23.90 -11.38 10.64
N LEU A 451 22.60 -11.14 10.59
CA LEU A 451 22.01 -9.84 10.27
C LEU A 451 21.12 -9.32 11.41
N GLY A 452 20.81 -10.14 12.42
CA GLY A 452 19.95 -9.72 13.53
C GLY A 452 20.71 -9.00 14.63
N TYR A 453 20.07 -8.03 15.28
CA TYR A 453 20.54 -7.40 16.50
C TYR A 453 19.57 -7.68 17.65
N LEU A 454 20.10 -7.77 18.87
CA LEU A 454 19.33 -7.90 20.10
C LEU A 454 19.97 -7.02 21.16
N TRP A 455 19.18 -6.12 21.72
CA TRP A 455 19.49 -5.34 22.89
C TRP A 455 18.72 -5.88 24.09
N VAL A 456 19.39 -5.95 25.24
CA VAL A 456 18.76 -6.26 26.52
C VAL A 456 19.30 -5.28 27.54
N GLY A 457 18.42 -4.65 28.30
CA GLY A 457 18.82 -3.71 29.35
C GLY A 457 17.78 -3.59 30.45
N GLU A 458 18.26 -3.26 31.65
CA GLU A 458 17.41 -2.88 32.77
C GLU A 458 17.29 -1.36 32.84
N LEU A 459 16.08 -0.86 33.07
CA LEU A 459 15.77 0.56 33.12
C LEU A 459 15.14 0.93 34.46
N ALA A 460 15.38 2.14 34.94
CA ALA A 460 14.65 2.65 36.11
C ALA A 460 13.19 2.93 35.75
N GLU A 461 12.34 3.16 36.77
CA GLU A 461 10.99 3.68 36.54
C GLU A 461 11.06 5.00 35.75
N GLY A 462 10.26 5.11 34.70
CA GLY A 462 10.32 6.25 33.78
C GLY A 462 9.72 5.96 32.40
N THR A 463 9.68 7.01 31.58
CA THR A 463 9.30 6.91 30.16
C THR A 463 10.53 7.18 29.30
N TYR A 464 10.77 6.33 28.31
CA TYR A 464 11.96 6.33 27.48
C TYR A 464 11.59 6.21 26.01
N ASP A 465 12.11 7.08 25.15
CA ASP A 465 11.99 6.95 23.71
C ASP A 465 13.24 6.28 23.15
N PHE A 466 13.06 5.06 22.65
CA PHE A 466 14.13 4.31 22.01
C PHE A 466 14.03 4.40 20.50
N CYS A 467 15.17 4.55 19.83
CA CYS A 467 15.26 4.38 18.39
C CYS A 467 16.40 3.41 18.05
N ALA A 468 16.13 2.44 17.18
CA ALA A 468 17.20 1.66 16.55
C ALA A 468 17.68 2.41 15.31
N VAL A 469 18.97 2.73 15.27
CA VAL A 469 19.60 3.46 14.17
C VAL A 469 20.68 2.57 13.55
N ALA A 470 20.47 2.14 12.32
CA ALA A 470 21.49 1.49 11.52
C ALA A 470 22.59 2.48 11.16
N ILE A 471 23.84 2.06 11.35
CA ILE A 471 25.01 2.89 11.11
C ILE A 471 25.60 2.55 9.76
N ASN A 472 25.65 3.57 8.92
CA ASN A 472 26.11 3.46 7.55
C ASN A 472 27.62 3.32 7.47
N VAL A 473 28.07 2.45 6.60
CA VAL A 473 29.46 2.23 6.28
C VAL A 473 29.64 2.38 4.78
N GLY A 474 30.19 3.49 4.30
CA GLY A 474 30.36 3.71 2.86
C GLY A 474 29.46 4.82 2.34
N ALA A 475 28.84 4.61 1.19
CA ALA A 475 28.03 5.62 0.51
C ALA A 475 26.62 5.65 1.06
N GLY A 476 26.26 6.70 1.79
CA GLY A 476 24.92 6.85 2.34
C GLY A 476 24.91 7.61 3.65
N SER A 477 23.82 7.44 4.41
CA SER A 477 23.63 8.02 5.73
C SER A 477 23.00 6.99 6.67
N ASN A 478 23.24 7.16 7.98
CA ASN A 478 22.61 6.34 9.01
C ASN A 478 21.09 6.36 8.87
N GLN A 479 20.43 5.22 9.09
CA GLN A 479 18.98 5.08 8.96
C GLN A 479 18.33 4.72 10.29
N THR A 480 17.27 5.42 10.66
CA THR A 480 16.43 5.00 11.79
C THR A 480 15.55 3.84 11.32
N LEU A 481 15.76 2.66 11.91
CA LEU A 481 15.02 1.43 11.60
C LEU A 481 13.63 1.38 12.25
N GLY A 482 13.44 2.17 13.30
CA GLY A 482 12.19 2.26 14.05
C GLY A 482 12.42 2.86 15.44
N CYS A 483 11.37 3.47 16.00
CA CYS A 483 11.37 4.00 17.35
C CYS A 483 10.21 3.45 18.16
N ARG A 484 10.40 3.34 19.49
CA ARG A 484 9.40 2.86 20.42
C ARG A 484 9.52 3.57 21.77
N THR A 485 8.40 4.11 22.23
CA THR A 485 8.27 4.63 23.60
C THR A 485 8.02 3.48 24.57
N VAL A 486 8.75 3.49 25.69
CA VAL A 486 8.73 2.46 26.72
C VAL A 486 8.43 3.09 28.06
N VAL A 487 7.44 2.54 28.77
CA VAL A 487 7.07 3.00 30.12
C VAL A 487 7.40 1.89 31.11
N VAL A 488 8.38 2.16 31.97
CA VAL A 488 8.76 1.28 33.08
C VAL A 488 8.07 1.76 34.33
N LYS A 489 7.33 0.86 34.97
CA LYS A 489 6.52 1.10 36.16
C LYS A 489 7.05 0.35 37.35
#